data_AF-A0A530LA49-F1
#
_entry.id   AF-A0A530LA49-F1
#
_cell.length_a   1.000
_cell.length_b   1.000
_cell.length_c   1.000
_cell.angle_alpha   90.00
_cell.angle_beta   90.00
_cell.angle_gamma   90.00
#
_symmetry.space_group_name_H-M   'P 1'
#
loop_
_entity.id
_entity.type
_entity.pdbx_description
1 polymer ?
#
loop_
_entity_poly.entity_id
_entity_poly.type
_entity_poly.pdbx_seq_one_letter_code
_entity_poly.pdbx_strand_id
1 'polypeptide(L)' 'MSSEFRTLYPEIEAFESGMLDVGDGHQVYWERSGTRGAKPAVFLHGGPGGTISPKHRRLFDPKLYDVVL' A
#
# COMPACT_ATOMS: atom_id res chain seq x y z
N MET A 1 29.31 4.71 10.12
CA MET A 1 28.18 4.59 9.18
C MET A 1 27.68 3.17 9.28
N SER A 2 26.40 2.94 9.56
CA SER A 2 25.85 1.57 9.58
C SER A 2 26.03 0.95 8.19
N SER A 3 26.66 -0.22 8.12
CA SER A 3 26.90 -0.96 6.87
C SER A 3 25.75 -1.88 6.50
N GLU A 4 24.56 -1.68 7.08
CA GLU A 4 23.39 -2.52 6.79
C GLU A 4 22.54 -1.92 5.67
N PHE A 5 22.21 -2.75 4.69
CA PHE A 5 21.26 -2.41 3.65
C PHE A 5 19.85 -2.30 4.24
N ARG A 6 19.08 -1.32 3.76
CA ARG A 6 17.65 -1.19 4.10
C ARG A 6 16.89 -2.40 3.59
N THR A 7 15.96 -2.88 4.40
CA THR A 7 15.03 -3.96 4.07
C THR A 7 13.58 -3.45 4.15
N LEU A 8 12.63 -4.30 3.77
CA LEU A 8 11.21 -4.02 3.96
C LEU A 8 10.89 -3.88 5.46
N TYR A 9 9.94 -2.98 5.80
CA TYR A 9 9.39 -2.90 7.16
C TYR A 9 8.73 -4.24 7.56
N PRO A 10 8.44 -4.48 8.86
CA PRO A 10 7.70 -5.67 9.29
C PRO A 10 6.37 -5.84 8.56
N GLU A 11 5.85 -7.08 8.55
CA GLU A 11 4.54 -7.36 7.98
C GLU A 11 3.44 -6.59 8.73
N ILE A 12 2.45 -6.15 7.96
CA ILE A 12 1.33 -5.34 8.46
C ILE A 12 0.10 -5.62 7.59
N GLU A 13 -1.06 -5.63 8.23
CA GLU A 13 -2.33 -5.77 7.53
C GLU A 13 -2.87 -4.42 7.05
N ALA A 14 -3.75 -4.48 6.05
CA ALA A 14 -4.57 -3.33 5.73
C ALA A 14 -5.54 -3.08 6.88
N PHE A 15 -5.72 -1.81 7.28
CA PHE A 15 -6.71 -1.43 8.28
C PHE A 15 -8.08 -1.11 7.67
N GLU A 16 -8.15 -0.99 6.35
CA GLU A 16 -9.36 -0.68 5.58
C GLU A 16 -9.16 -1.16 4.13
N SER A 17 -10.20 -1.69 3.51
CA SER A 17 -10.18 -2.10 2.10
C SER A 17 -11.59 -2.07 1.52
N GLY A 18 -11.69 -2.11 0.19
CA GLY A 18 -12.97 -2.14 -0.49
C GLY A 18 -12.86 -2.29 -2.00
N MET A 19 -14.02 -2.31 -2.64
CA MET A 19 -14.17 -2.24 -4.09
C MET A 19 -14.76 -0.87 -4.44
N LEU A 20 -14.09 -0.12 -5.31
CA LEU A 20 -14.55 1.16 -5.83
C LEU A 20 -15.22 0.93 -7.19
N ASP A 21 -16.51 1.23 -7.29
CA ASP A 21 -17.19 1.35 -8.59
C ASP A 21 -16.70 2.59 -9.32
N VAL A 22 -16.19 2.43 -10.54
CA VAL A 22 -15.68 3.53 -11.37
C VAL A 22 -16.69 4.07 -12.38
N GLY A 23 -17.91 3.50 -12.42
CA GLY A 23 -19.06 4.05 -13.15
C GLY A 23 -19.27 3.57 -14.58
N ASP A 24 -18.40 2.69 -15.08
CA ASP A 24 -18.45 2.14 -16.45
C ASP A 24 -18.41 0.61 -16.50
N GLY A 25 -18.80 -0.04 -15.40
CA GLY A 25 -18.92 -1.50 -15.29
C GLY A 25 -17.71 -2.21 -14.67
N HIS A 26 -16.65 -1.46 -14.33
CA HIS A 26 -15.51 -1.98 -13.58
C HIS A 26 -15.59 -1.64 -12.09
N GLN A 27 -15.01 -2.52 -11.26
CA GLN A 27 -14.75 -2.26 -9.85
C GLN A 27 -13.26 -2.45 -9.56
N VAL A 28 -12.65 -1.51 -8.84
CA VAL A 28 -11.24 -1.52 -8.49
C VAL A 28 -11.08 -1.85 -7.01
N TYR A 29 -10.36 -2.92 -6.71
CA TYR A 29 -9.96 -3.20 -5.33
C TYR A 29 -8.95 -2.14 -4.85
N TRP A 30 -9.10 -1.68 -3.62
CA TRP A 30 -8.13 -0.84 -2.93
C TRP A 30 -7.96 -1.27 -1.48
N GLU A 31 -6.82 -0.97 -0.89
CA GLU A 31 -6.57 -1.13 0.54
C GLU A 31 -5.72 -0.02 1.13
N ARG A 32 -5.87 0.23 2.44
CA ARG A 32 -5.09 1.20 3.20
C ARG A 32 -4.28 0.54 4.28
N SER A 33 -3.01 0.90 4.38
CA SER A 33 -2.09 0.39 5.41
C SER A 33 -1.24 1.51 6.02
N GLY A 34 -0.61 1.22 7.17
CA GLY A 34 0.14 2.19 7.97
C GLY A 34 -0.72 2.87 9.03
N THR A 35 -0.52 4.18 9.23
CA THR A 35 -1.17 4.96 10.29
C THR A 35 -2.24 5.88 9.71
N ARG A 36 -3.51 5.65 10.07
CA ARG A 36 -4.65 6.46 9.61
C ARG A 36 -4.40 7.96 9.86
N GLY A 37 -4.42 8.76 8.80
CA GLY A 37 -4.23 10.22 8.85
C GLY A 37 -2.78 10.69 8.87
N ALA A 38 -1.79 9.78 8.79
CA ALA A 38 -0.39 10.15 8.60
C ALA A 38 -0.14 10.65 7.16
N LYS A 39 1.12 10.79 6.74
CA LYS A 39 1.44 11.33 5.41
C LYS A 39 0.82 10.45 4.31
N PRO A 40 -0.03 10.99 3.42
CA PRO A 40 -0.69 10.19 2.40
C PRO A 40 0.30 9.74 1.32
N ALA A 41 0.13 8.52 0.83
CA ALA A 41 0.85 7.98 -0.33
C ALA A 41 -0.05 7.05 -1.15
N VAL A 42 0.27 6.90 -2.45
CA VAL A 42 -0.34 5.90 -3.33
C VAL A 42 0.73 4.98 -3.90
N PHE A 43 0.47 3.68 -3.90
CA PHE A 43 1.30 2.69 -4.58
C PHE A 43 0.67 2.32 -5.92
N LEU A 44 1.45 2.36 -7.00
CA LEU A 44 1.02 1.92 -8.33
C LEU A 44 1.83 0.68 -8.72
N HIS A 45 1.16 -0.45 -8.92
CA HIS A 45 1.84 -1.69 -9.29
C HIS A 45 2.38 -1.64 -10.73
N GLY A 46 3.41 -2.44 -11.01
CA GLY A 46 3.94 -2.62 -12.38
C GLY A 46 3.07 -3.52 -13.25
N GLY A 47 3.42 -3.68 -14.53
CA GLY A 47 2.62 -4.45 -15.49
C GLY A 47 2.50 -3.74 -16.83
N PRO A 48 1.32 -3.68 -17.47
CA PRO A 48 -0.05 -3.62 -16.93
C PRO A 48 -0.65 -4.96 -16.53
N GLY A 49 -1.77 -4.95 -15.78
CA GLY A 49 -2.44 -6.18 -15.32
C GLY A 49 -1.68 -6.94 -14.23
N GLY A 50 -0.60 -6.36 -13.70
CA GLY A 50 -0.03 -6.80 -12.42
C GLY A 50 -1.03 -6.58 -11.29
N THR A 51 -0.67 -6.98 -10.07
CA THR A 51 -1.52 -6.82 -8.91
C THR A 51 -0.71 -6.25 -7.75
N ILE A 52 -1.39 -5.92 -6.66
CA ILE A 52 -0.71 -5.67 -5.40
C ILE A 52 -0.43 -6.98 -4.65
N SER A 53 0.51 -6.94 -3.71
CA SER A 53 0.82 -8.05 -2.80
C SER A 53 1.02 -7.49 -1.38
N PRO A 54 0.85 -8.30 -0.32
CA PRO A 54 1.08 -7.85 1.06
C PRO A 54 2.49 -7.27 1.29
N LYS A 55 3.48 -7.64 0.46
CA LYS A 55 4.84 -7.09 0.52
C LYS A 55 4.88 -5.59 0.17
N HIS A 56 3.96 -5.10 -0.64
CA HIS A 56 3.95 -3.69 -1.07
C HIS A 56 3.63 -2.73 0.08
N ARG A 57 2.82 -3.16 1.07
CA ARG A 57 2.54 -2.39 2.30
C ARG A 57 3.81 -2.04 3.07
N ARG A 58 4.83 -2.90 2.96
CA ARG A 58 6.09 -2.85 3.72
C ARG A 58 7.14 -1.91 3.11
N LEU A 59 6.83 -1.27 1.99
CA LEU A 59 7.72 -0.28 1.33
C LEU A 59 7.68 1.08 2.02
N PHE A 60 6.64 1.34 2.81
CA PHE A 60 6.40 2.61 3.49
C PHE A 60 6.56 2.43 5.01
N ASP A 61 7.10 3.44 5.69
CA ASP A 61 7.19 3.40 7.15
C ASP A 61 5.77 3.43 7.74
N PRO A 62 5.32 2.36 8.43
CA PRO A 62 3.93 2.26 8.88
C PRO A 62 3.56 3.30 9.93
N LYS A 63 4.54 3.94 10.58
CA LYS A 63 4.31 5.01 11.56
C LYS A 63 4.15 6.39 10.91
N LEU A 64 4.64 6.56 9.69
CA LEU A 64 4.71 7.87 9.03
C LEU A 64 3.78 8.00 7.84
N TYR A 65 3.28 6.88 7.30
CA TYR A 65 2.47 6.87 6.10
C TYR A 65 1.09 6.25 6.30
N ASP A 66 0.11 6.84 5.61
CA ASP A 66 -1.21 6.27 5.30
C ASP A 66 -1.19 5.97 3.80
N VAL A 67 -0.88 4.72 3.45
CA VAL A 67 -0.69 4.33 2.04
C VAL A 67 -1.95 3.65 1.52
N VAL A 68 -2.44 4.14 0.37
CA VAL A 68 -3.43 3.47 -0.46
C VAL A 68 -2.71 2.61 -1.50
N LEU A 69 -3.06 1.34 -1.59
CA LEU A 69 -2.60 0.41 -2.62
C LEU A 69 -3.77 -0.02 -3.51
#